data_AF-A0A672RF44-F1
#
_entry.id   AF-A0A672RF44-F1
#
_cell.length_a   1.000
_cell.length_b   1.000
_cell.length_c   1.000
_cell.angle_alpha   90.00
_cell.angle_beta   90.00
_cell.angle_gamma   90.00
#
_symmetry.space_group_name_H-M   'P 1'
#
loop_
_entity.id
_entity.type
_entity.pdbx_description
1 polymer ?
#
loop_
_entity_poly.entity_id
_entity_poly.type
_entity_poly.pdbx_seq_one_letter_code
_entity_poly.pdbx_strand_id
1 'polypeptide(L)'
;IAKVYPDKVARFRTLNIERLEAQLKACHCSFTFTKIKPSLLALALLALEIEDQHDVDLWYSVFQVKAGDLVCVRELVAKCLAEYASTKCLKPNGQRLRWMISGRTARQLKHSYYKIAHLPTIPEYAC
;
A
#
# COMPACT_ATOMS: atom_id res chain seq x y z
N ILE A 1 13.76 30.09 -39.74
CA ILE A 1 13.37 28.66 -39.57
C ILE A 1 13.54 28.32 -38.09
N ALA A 2 12.51 28.57 -37.30
CA ALA A 2 12.49 28.16 -35.90
C ALA A 2 12.17 26.66 -35.88
N LYS A 3 13.11 25.82 -35.43
CA LYS A 3 12.83 24.43 -35.10
C LYS A 3 11.91 24.44 -33.88
N VAL A 4 10.62 24.32 -34.13
CA VAL A 4 9.63 23.90 -33.14
C VAL A 4 10.07 22.51 -32.70
N TYR A 5 10.60 22.40 -31.48
CA TYR A 5 10.78 21.11 -30.81
C TYR A 5 9.40 20.69 -30.31
N PRO A 6 8.75 19.67 -30.89
CA PRO A 6 7.46 19.23 -30.37
C PRO A 6 7.70 18.43 -29.09
N ASP A 7 7.07 18.88 -28.01
CA ASP A 7 6.42 18.04 -27.00
C ASP A 7 7.18 16.79 -26.50
N LYS A 8 8.38 16.96 -25.93
CA LYS A 8 8.97 15.94 -25.04
C LYS A 8 8.42 15.98 -23.60
N VAL A 9 7.53 16.92 -23.28
CA VAL A 9 6.99 17.15 -21.92
C VAL A 9 5.55 16.61 -21.77
N ALA A 10 4.98 15.95 -22.80
CA ALA A 10 3.57 15.58 -22.83
C ALA A 10 3.33 14.08 -23.08
N ARG A 11 4.04 13.19 -22.37
CA ARG A 11 3.69 11.75 -22.32
C ARG A 11 3.55 11.18 -20.93
N PHE A 12 3.21 12.01 -19.93
CA PHE A 12 2.53 11.46 -18.76
C PHE A 12 1.13 11.03 -19.22
N ARG A 13 0.99 9.76 -19.66
CA ARG A 13 -0.32 9.09 -19.67
C ARG A 13 -0.96 9.44 -18.33
N THR A 14 -2.17 9.98 -18.35
CA THR A 14 -2.86 10.43 -17.14
C THR A 14 -2.92 9.28 -16.16
N LEU A 15 -2.08 9.32 -15.12
CA LEU A 15 -2.01 8.26 -14.13
C LEU A 15 -3.32 8.25 -13.35
N ASN A 16 -3.93 7.07 -13.18
CA ASN A 16 -5.10 6.96 -12.34
C ASN A 16 -4.68 6.93 -10.87
N ILE A 17 -4.70 8.10 -10.23
CA ILE A 17 -4.25 8.30 -8.85
C ILE A 17 -5.10 7.45 -7.88
N GLU A 18 -6.42 7.39 -8.08
CA GLU A 18 -7.32 6.61 -7.22
C GLU A 18 -7.00 5.11 -7.27
N ARG A 19 -6.69 4.60 -8.46
CA ARG A 19 -6.28 3.21 -8.65
C ARG A 19 -4.94 2.92 -7.98
N LEU A 20 -3.95 3.80 -8.15
CA LEU A 20 -2.64 3.67 -7.50
C LEU A 20 -2.76 3.70 -5.97
N GLU A 21 -3.59 4.59 -5.43
CA GLU A 21 -3.87 4.66 -3.99
C GLU A 21 -4.52 3.36 -3.48
N ALA A 22 -5.51 2.82 -4.22
CA ALA A 22 -6.16 1.57 -3.87
C ALA A 22 -5.17 0.38 -3.89
N GLN A 23 -4.27 0.33 -4.88
CA GLN A 23 -3.22 -0.69 -4.98
C GLN A 23 -2.21 -0.57 -3.84
N LEU A 24 -1.82 0.65 -3.46
CA LEU A 24 -0.94 0.90 -2.32
C LEU A 24 -1.57 0.42 -1.01
N LYS A 25 -2.85 0.75 -0.78
CA LYS A 25 -3.63 0.27 0.37
C LYS A 25 -3.69 -1.26 0.41
N ALA A 26 -3.88 -1.91 -0.74
CA ALA A 26 -3.86 -3.36 -0.84
C ALA A 26 -2.49 -3.96 -0.46
N CYS A 27 -1.39 -3.36 -0.93
CA CYS A 27 -0.03 -3.81 -0.56
C CYS A 27 0.22 -3.67 0.95
N HIS A 28 -0.28 -2.61 1.59
CA HIS A 28 -0.14 -2.40 3.03
C HIS A 28 -0.94 -3.39 3.89
N CYS A 29 -1.88 -4.13 3.31
CA CYS A 29 -2.56 -5.22 4.01
C CYS A 29 -1.67 -6.47 4.15
N SER A 30 -0.52 -6.52 3.48
CA SER A 30 0.44 -7.61 3.56
C SER A 30 1.71 -7.17 4.30
N PHE A 31 2.05 -7.94 5.34
CA PHE A 31 3.23 -7.68 6.17
C PHE A 31 4.54 -7.70 5.36
N THR A 32 4.59 -8.44 4.25
CA THR A 32 5.76 -8.52 3.36
C THR A 32 6.24 -7.14 2.91
N PHE A 33 5.32 -6.23 2.60
CA PHE A 33 5.66 -4.91 2.07
C PHE A 33 6.19 -3.94 3.14
N THR A 34 6.04 -4.24 4.43
CA THR A 34 6.58 -3.42 5.53
C THR A 34 8.12 -3.37 5.55
N LYS A 35 8.77 -4.35 4.91
CA LYS A 35 10.23 -4.46 4.83
C LYS A 35 10.81 -3.91 3.53
N ILE A 36 9.96 -3.55 2.57
CA ILE A 36 10.38 -3.06 1.25
C ILE A 36 10.59 -1.55 1.33
N LYS A 37 11.62 -1.04 0.66
CA LYS A 37 11.86 0.41 0.57
C LYS A 37 10.63 1.10 -0.05
N PRO A 38 10.10 2.17 0.56
CA PRO A 38 8.91 2.86 0.04
C PRO A 38 9.06 3.33 -1.41
N SER A 39 10.24 3.82 -1.79
CA SER A 39 10.54 4.23 -3.17
C SER A 39 10.49 3.08 -4.17
N LEU A 40 10.97 1.90 -3.77
CA LEU A 40 10.94 0.69 -4.61
C LEU A 40 9.51 0.18 -4.80
N LEU A 41 8.69 0.20 -3.76
CA LEU A 41 7.27 -0.16 -3.84
C LEU A 41 6.49 0.83 -4.72
N ALA A 42 6.72 2.14 -4.55
CA ALA A 42 6.09 3.16 -5.38
C ALA A 42 6.43 2.98 -6.87
N LEU A 43 7.69 2.70 -7.19
CA LEU A 43 8.12 2.41 -8.56
C LEU A 43 7.51 1.13 -9.11
N ALA A 44 7.40 0.07 -8.31
CA ALA A 44 6.78 -1.17 -8.74
C ALA A 44 5.30 -0.98 -9.10
N LEU A 45 4.58 -0.15 -8.33
CA LEU A 45 3.19 0.23 -8.62
C LEU A 45 3.08 1.07 -9.90
N LEU A 46 3.95 2.07 -10.06
CA LEU A 46 4.00 2.90 -11.28
C LEU A 46 4.34 2.06 -12.52
N ALA A 47 5.28 1.12 -12.41
CA ALA A 47 5.67 0.21 -13.48
C ALA A 47 4.62 -0.88 -13.80
N LEU A 48 3.57 -1.03 -12.97
CA LEU A 48 2.40 -1.83 -13.29
C LEU A 48 1.32 -1.02 -14.02
N GLU A 49 1.22 0.28 -13.71
CA GLU A 49 0.26 1.18 -14.36
C GLU A 49 0.76 1.65 -15.75
N ILE A 50 2.07 1.83 -15.88
CA ILE A 50 2.70 2.25 -17.13
C ILE A 50 3.05 1.01 -17.96
N GLU A 51 2.27 0.81 -19.01
CA GLU A 51 2.39 -0.31 -19.95
C GLU A 51 3.64 -0.18 -20.86
N ASP A 52 4.16 1.04 -21.04
CA ASP A 52 5.31 1.34 -21.89
C ASP A 52 6.63 1.25 -21.11
N GLN A 53 7.44 0.23 -21.41
CA GLN A 53 8.69 -0.06 -20.71
C GLN A 53 9.78 1.00 -20.92
N HIS A 54 9.66 1.86 -21.95
CA HIS A 54 10.72 2.79 -22.33
C HIS A 54 10.94 3.94 -21.32
N ASP A 55 9.93 4.29 -20.53
CA ASP A 55 10.02 5.37 -19.52
C ASP A 55 10.54 4.86 -18.17
N VAL A 56 10.47 3.54 -17.93
CA VAL A 56 10.89 2.91 -16.67
C VAL A 56 12.41 2.99 -16.49
N ASP A 57 13.17 3.03 -17.61
CA ASP A 57 14.63 3.07 -17.59
C ASP A 57 15.21 4.33 -16.92
N LEU A 58 14.52 5.46 -17.10
CA LEU A 58 14.88 6.73 -16.47
C LEU A 58 14.73 6.65 -14.94
N TRP A 59 13.76 5.89 -14.45
CA TRP A 59 13.45 5.84 -13.03
C TRP A 59 14.48 5.03 -12.24
N TYR A 60 15.12 4.01 -12.84
CA TYR A 60 16.21 3.29 -12.18
C TYR A 60 17.34 4.23 -11.75
N SER A 61 17.67 5.20 -12.61
CA SER A 61 18.76 6.15 -12.37
C SER A 61 18.44 7.14 -11.26
N VAL A 62 17.20 7.67 -11.25
CA VAL A 62 16.76 8.68 -10.28
C VAL A 62 16.63 8.10 -8.87
N PHE A 63 16.10 6.88 -8.76
CA PHE A 63 15.81 6.26 -7.48
C PHE A 63 16.88 5.29 -6.98
N GLN A 64 17.98 5.14 -7.74
CA GLN A 64 19.10 4.24 -7.42
C GLN A 64 18.63 2.81 -7.09
N VAL A 65 17.67 2.31 -7.88
CA VAL A 65 17.09 0.99 -7.70
C VAL A 65 17.79 0.00 -8.62
N LYS A 66 18.19 -1.16 -8.08
CA LYS A 66 18.70 -2.26 -8.90
C LYS A 66 17.56 -2.83 -9.74
N ALA A 67 17.77 -3.00 -11.05
CA ALA A 67 16.74 -3.51 -11.96
C ALA A 67 16.14 -4.85 -11.49
N GLY A 68 16.96 -5.76 -10.97
CA GLY A 68 16.50 -7.05 -10.43
C GLY A 68 15.56 -6.92 -9.24
N ASP A 69 15.80 -5.96 -8.35
CA ASP A 69 14.95 -5.72 -7.18
C ASP A 69 13.57 -5.20 -7.64
N LEU A 70 13.53 -4.33 -8.65
CA LEU A 70 12.26 -3.80 -9.17
C LEU A 70 11.42 -4.91 -9.81
N VAL A 71 12.03 -5.78 -10.62
CA VAL A 71 11.31 -6.90 -11.25
C VAL A 71 10.70 -7.81 -10.18
N CYS A 72 11.49 -8.19 -9.17
CA CYS A 72 11.02 -9.03 -8.08
C CYS A 72 9.88 -8.36 -7.29
N VAL A 73 10.02 -7.09 -6.91
CA VAL A 73 8.97 -6.38 -6.17
C VAL A 73 7.72 -6.17 -7.03
N ARG A 74 7.87 -5.92 -8.33
CA ARG A 74 6.74 -5.81 -9.27
C ARG A 74 5.93 -7.09 -9.34
N GLU A 75 6.58 -8.25 -9.42
CA GLU A 75 5.90 -9.55 -9.38
C GLU A 75 5.19 -9.79 -8.05
N LEU A 76 5.83 -9.44 -6.93
CA LEU A 76 5.22 -9.52 -5.60
C LEU A 76 3.98 -8.63 -5.49
N VAL A 77 4.03 -7.40 -6.01
CA VAL A 77 2.87 -6.49 -6.04
C VAL A 77 1.76 -7.08 -6.90
N ALA A 78 2.05 -7.55 -8.11
CA ALA A 78 1.04 -8.16 -8.98
C ALA A 78 0.35 -9.35 -8.31
N LYS A 79 1.11 -10.23 -7.64
CA LYS A 79 0.57 -11.34 -6.87
C LYS A 79 -0.30 -10.85 -5.70
N CYS A 80 0.18 -9.87 -4.93
CA CYS A 80 -0.58 -9.30 -3.82
C CYS A 80 -1.91 -8.71 -4.28
N LEU A 81 -1.94 -8.00 -5.41
CA LEU A 81 -3.15 -7.40 -5.96
C LEU A 81 -4.15 -8.47 -6.41
N ALA A 82 -3.67 -9.57 -7.02
CA ALA A 82 -4.53 -10.69 -7.39
C ALA A 82 -5.12 -11.39 -6.16
N GLU A 83 -4.32 -11.62 -5.12
CA GLU A 83 -4.78 -12.18 -3.85
C GLU A 83 -5.77 -11.26 -3.14
N TYR A 84 -5.50 -9.95 -3.11
CA TYR A 84 -6.38 -8.95 -2.53
C TYR A 84 -7.71 -8.82 -3.29
N ALA A 85 -7.72 -9.00 -4.61
CA ALA A 85 -8.96 -9.02 -5.38
C ALA A 85 -9.83 -10.25 -5.07
N SER A 86 -9.24 -11.34 -4.57
CA SER A 86 -9.95 -12.57 -4.20
C SER A 86 -10.90 -12.37 -3.02
N THR A 87 -12.00 -13.12 -3.00
CA THR A 87 -12.95 -13.20 -1.88
C THR A 87 -12.40 -13.93 -0.66
N LYS A 88 -11.25 -14.60 -0.79
CA LYS A 88 -10.56 -15.30 0.30
C LYS A 88 -9.73 -14.38 1.20
N CYS A 89 -9.45 -13.15 0.75
CA CYS A 89 -8.66 -12.18 1.50
C CYS A 89 -9.53 -11.41 2.50
N LEU A 90 -9.12 -11.40 3.77
CA LEU A 90 -9.74 -10.55 4.80
C LEU A 90 -9.27 -9.11 4.58
N LYS A 91 -10.12 -8.29 3.99
CA LYS A 91 -9.85 -6.88 3.76
C LYS A 91 -10.12 -6.09 5.03
N PRO A 92 -9.26 -5.13 5.41
CA PRO A 92 -9.64 -4.16 6.42
C PRO A 92 -10.89 -3.41 5.92
N ASN A 93 -11.98 -3.53 6.68
CA ASN A 93 -13.29 -3.01 6.30
C ASN A 93 -13.51 -1.56 6.78
N GLY A 94 -12.42 -0.85 7.13
CA GLY A 94 -12.46 0.49 7.72
C GLY A 94 -13.11 0.56 9.10
N GLN A 95 -13.61 -0.55 9.64
CA GLN A 95 -14.17 -0.58 10.99
C GLN A 95 -13.03 -0.57 12.00
N ARG A 96 -13.29 0.09 13.14
CA ARG A 96 -12.37 0.06 14.28
C ARG A 96 -12.00 -1.38 14.62
N LEU A 97 -10.72 -1.63 14.88
CA LEU A 97 -10.25 -2.94 15.34
C LEU A 97 -11.05 -3.35 16.58
N ARG A 98 -11.97 -4.30 16.41
CA ARG A 98 -12.74 -4.87 17.50
C ARG A 98 -12.09 -6.18 17.91
N TRP A 99 -11.46 -6.17 19.07
CA TRP A 99 -11.01 -7.39 19.73
C TRP A 99 -12.23 -8.21 20.16
N MET A 100 -12.51 -9.30 19.46
CA MET A 100 -13.53 -10.25 19.90
C MET A 100 -12.91 -11.15 20.99
N ILE A 101 -13.31 -10.92 22.24
CA ILE A 101 -12.90 -11.78 23.35
C ILE A 101 -13.88 -12.93 23.53
N SER A 102 -13.39 -14.10 23.96
CA SER A 102 -14.27 -15.24 24.27
C SER A 102 -15.21 -14.91 25.44
N GLY A 103 -16.36 -15.59 25.51
CA GLY A 103 -17.30 -15.40 26.64
C GLY A 103 -16.67 -15.68 28.01
N ARG A 104 -15.72 -16.62 28.09
CA ARG A 104 -14.93 -16.88 29.32
C ARG A 104 -14.02 -15.70 29.65
N THR A 105 -13.28 -15.19 28.67
CA THR A 105 -12.41 -14.01 28.82
C THR A 105 -13.21 -12.79 29.24
N ALA A 106 -14.39 -12.56 28.66
CA ALA A 106 -15.28 -11.45 29.02
C ALA A 106 -15.74 -11.51 30.48
N ARG A 107 -16.16 -12.69 30.95
CA ARG A 107 -16.57 -12.91 32.36
C ARG A 107 -15.40 -12.70 33.33
N GLN A 108 -14.21 -13.19 32.98
CA GLN A 108 -13.01 -13.00 33.79
C GLN A 108 -12.60 -11.53 33.86
N LEU A 109 -12.60 -10.82 32.73
CA LEU A 109 -12.29 -9.39 32.66
C LEU A 109 -13.33 -8.53 33.39
N LYS A 110 -14.60 -8.95 33.46
CA LYS A 110 -15.65 -8.23 34.19
C LYS A 110 -15.32 -8.01 35.67
N HIS A 111 -14.68 -9.00 36.32
CA HIS A 111 -14.24 -8.86 37.71
C HIS A 111 -13.02 -7.94 37.86
N SER A 112 -12.12 -7.92 36.87
CA SER A 112 -10.94 -7.05 36.86
C SER A 112 -11.27 -5.61 36.45
N TYR A 113 -12.32 -5.39 35.65
CA TYR A 113 -12.73 -4.07 35.15
C TYR A 113 -12.93 -3.05 36.29
N TYR A 114 -13.55 -3.48 37.39
CA TYR A 114 -13.79 -2.62 38.56
C TYR A 114 -12.53 -2.33 39.40
N LYS A 115 -11.40 -2.98 39.10
CA LYS A 115 -10.13 -2.82 39.84
C LYS A 115 -9.04 -2.13 39.02
N ILE A 116 -9.25 -1.91 37.73
CA ILE A 116 -8.27 -1.24 36.87
C ILE A 116 -8.51 0.26 36.97
N ALA A 117 -7.48 1.03 37.33
CA ALA A 117 -7.53 2.49 37.27
C ALA A 117 -7.91 2.91 35.84
N HIS A 118 -8.81 3.89 35.70
CA HIS A 118 -9.21 4.39 34.39
C HIS A 118 -7.96 4.87 33.63
N LEU A 119 -7.46 4.05 32.72
CA LEU A 119 -6.37 4.41 31.82
C LEU A 119 -6.87 5.59 30.98
N PRO A 120 -6.06 6.63 30.78
CA PRO A 120 -6.45 7.75 29.95
C PRO A 120 -6.83 7.22 28.56
N THR A 121 -8.03 7.58 28.10
CA THR A 121 -8.46 7.30 26.73
C THR A 121 -7.50 8.03 25.80
N ILE A 122 -6.78 7.31 24.95
CA ILE A 122 -6.01 7.93 23.87
C ILE A 122 -7.02 8.62 22.95
N PRO A 123 -6.98 9.96 22.80
CA PRO A 123 -7.91 10.65 21.94
C PRO A 123 -7.67 10.21 20.49
N GLU A 124 -8.70 9.65 19.87
CA GLU A 124 -8.69 9.33 18.46
C GLU A 124 -8.98 10.64 17.71
N TYR A 125 -7.93 11.37 17.27
CA TYR A 125 -8.11 12.52 16.40
C TYR A 125 -8.75 12.06 15.08
N ALA A 126 -9.89 12.66 14.72
CA ALA A 126 -10.51 12.50 13.42
C ALA A 126 -9.72 13.33 12.40
N CYS A 127 -9.02 12.65 11.49
CA CYS A 127 -8.56 13.21 10.23
C CYS A 127 -9.37 12.57 9.10
#